data_AF-A0AAE0Q316-F1
#
_entry.id   AF-A0AAE0Q316-F1
#
_cell.length_a   1.000
_cell.length_b   1.000
_cell.length_c   1.000
_cell.angle_alpha   90.00
_cell.angle_beta   90.00
_cell.angle_gamma   90.00
#
_symmetry.space_group_name_H-M   'P 1'
#
loop_
_entity.id
_entity.type
_entity.pdbx_description
1 polymer ?
#
loop_
_entity_poly.entity_id
_entity_poly.type
_entity_poly.pdbx_seq_one_letter_code
_entity_poly.pdbx_strand_id
1 'polypeptide(L)'
;MAADVHSKGVTWDTPNGNLAPVGHLPNSRSESPTPGLVEGTEPGAGQERAMFVHTQSFEDLTADVELTGSRPPETEEKEEEQQREGEGGEGADEPKQEVQAIVREKEEDVTSEAWRMHKKHVFVLSEAGKPIYTRYGSEEALSTTMGVMMALVSFVEANKNVILSIHADGFRVVFLRKSPLVLVCVSRSGQSDGELWRELHYVYYQILSLLTLPQLQRVFQQRQSFDLRRLLAGSERVTSGLLRLLEMDMGLMLNATMSLPLCSTTRNIVCTSLQAASSKNLVFSVLLAGNRLVALIRKKEQHLHHTDLHLLSNLASSSSSFRQGEGWTPVCLPKFNATGFFHAHISYLEPASDLCLILVSTDREDFFNLSDCKQRFLDRLKKRNAYHALQEALHSPTYPVSQVAIPELWHFIYKSKSSGLYTSPELTVPYHTEEEEERLMELYRYLHSRLHHPTRPLRSIYRCTNTENLLAWSTSGFELYLCFSPLATKALAVSAVTKLLKWIRKEEDRLFILNSLTY
;
A
#
# COMPACT_ATOMS: atom_id res chain seq x y z
N MET A 1 54.83 -27.30 -34.50
CA MET A 1 53.58 -26.72 -35.02
C MET A 1 53.45 -25.31 -34.47
N ALA A 2 52.91 -24.39 -35.27
CA ALA A 2 52.58 -22.99 -34.94
C ALA A 2 53.76 -22.09 -34.49
N ALA A 3 53.92 -20.95 -35.16
CA ALA A 3 55.02 -20.01 -34.96
C ALA A 3 54.55 -18.71 -34.28
N ASP A 4 55.47 -18.15 -33.50
CA ASP A 4 55.85 -16.73 -33.45
C ASP A 4 54.87 -15.57 -33.14
N VAL A 5 55.22 -14.92 -32.01
CA VAL A 5 55.63 -13.49 -31.90
C VAL A 5 54.58 -12.39 -31.63
N HIS A 6 54.77 -11.79 -30.44
CA HIS A 6 54.53 -10.41 -29.98
C HIS A 6 53.73 -9.40 -30.85
N SER A 7 52.81 -8.65 -30.22
CA SER A 7 53.09 -7.36 -29.54
C SER A 7 51.79 -6.61 -29.14
N LYS A 8 51.66 -6.22 -27.87
CA LYS A 8 51.63 -4.84 -27.31
C LYS A 8 50.50 -3.87 -27.74
N GLY A 9 49.69 -3.50 -26.73
CA GLY A 9 49.12 -2.15 -26.52
C GLY A 9 47.68 -1.91 -26.98
N VAL A 10 46.96 -0.88 -26.49
CA VAL A 10 47.18 0.07 -25.37
C VAL A 10 45.81 0.73 -25.02
N THR A 11 45.57 1.03 -23.73
CA THR A 11 44.58 1.94 -23.05
C THR A 11 43.24 2.40 -23.70
N TRP A 12 42.18 2.59 -22.89
CA TRP A 12 41.66 3.93 -22.46
C TRP A 12 40.42 3.85 -21.52
N ASP A 13 40.53 4.55 -20.39
CA ASP A 13 39.58 5.20 -19.46
C ASP A 13 38.06 4.88 -19.34
N THR A 14 37.67 4.58 -18.08
CA THR A 14 36.54 5.03 -17.19
C THR A 14 35.24 5.70 -17.71
N PRO A 15 34.12 5.74 -16.93
CA PRO A 15 33.91 5.27 -15.55
C PRO A 15 32.70 4.31 -15.31
N ASN A 16 32.76 3.53 -14.24
CA ASN A 16 31.64 2.68 -13.80
C ASN A 16 30.52 3.49 -13.12
N GLY A 17 29.28 3.29 -13.58
CA GLY A 17 28.09 3.49 -12.75
C GLY A 17 27.91 2.28 -11.83
N ASN A 18 27.74 2.49 -10.53
CA ASN A 18 27.63 1.41 -9.56
C ASN A 18 26.32 0.61 -9.72
N LEU A 19 26.37 -0.47 -10.49
CA LEU A 19 25.44 -1.58 -10.39
C LEU A 19 25.60 -2.25 -9.00
N ALA A 20 24.49 -2.75 -8.43
CA ALA A 20 24.52 -3.38 -7.11
C ALA A 20 25.29 -4.72 -7.16
N PRO A 21 26.37 -4.91 -6.36
CA PRO A 21 27.01 -6.22 -6.25
C PRO A 21 26.11 -7.18 -5.48
N VAL A 22 25.97 -8.41 -5.97
CA VAL A 22 25.28 -9.50 -5.27
C VAL A 22 26.21 -10.04 -4.16
N GLY A 23 26.26 -9.32 -3.05
CA GLY A 23 26.93 -9.76 -1.83
C GLY A 23 25.99 -10.55 -0.92
N HIS A 24 26.45 -11.70 -0.44
CA HIS A 24 25.76 -12.41 0.64
C HIS A 24 25.73 -11.54 1.91
N LEU A 25 24.54 -11.07 2.29
CA LEU A 25 24.33 -10.32 3.54
C LEU A 25 24.18 -11.29 4.71
N PRO A 26 24.97 -11.14 5.79
CA PRO A 26 24.77 -11.94 7.00
C PRO A 26 23.48 -11.54 7.71
N ASN A 27 22.78 -12.55 8.23
CA ASN A 27 21.46 -12.45 8.84
C ASN A 27 21.50 -11.64 10.14
N SER A 28 21.19 -10.34 10.06
CA SER A 28 21.00 -9.47 11.22
C SER A 28 19.51 -9.15 11.39
N ARG A 29 18.88 -9.81 12.36
CA ARG A 29 17.53 -9.48 12.80
C ARG A 29 17.56 -8.09 13.43
N SER A 30 16.80 -7.15 12.88
CA SER A 30 16.55 -5.86 13.52
C SER A 30 15.55 -6.05 14.67
N GLU A 31 16.07 -6.36 15.86
CA GLU A 31 15.29 -6.26 17.09
C GLU A 31 14.87 -4.81 17.33
N SER A 32 13.64 -4.62 17.81
CA SER A 32 13.11 -3.31 18.14
C SER A 32 13.61 -2.90 19.54
N PRO A 33 13.95 -1.61 19.75
CA PRO A 33 14.53 -1.18 21.02
C PRO A 33 13.49 -1.28 22.14
N THR A 34 13.73 -2.18 23.08
CA THR A 34 12.98 -2.25 24.34
C THR A 34 13.61 -1.25 25.32
N PRO A 35 12.84 -0.39 26.02
CA PRO A 35 13.41 0.52 27.01
C PRO A 35 14.02 -0.26 28.17
N GLY A 36 15.31 0.00 28.47
CA GLY A 36 15.98 -0.61 29.62
C GLY A 36 15.41 -0.08 30.94
N LEU A 37 14.95 -1.00 31.80
CA LEU A 37 14.66 -0.68 33.20
C LEU A 37 15.98 -0.50 33.95
N VAL A 38 16.10 0.59 34.71
CA VAL A 38 17.20 0.78 35.67
C VAL A 38 16.85 0.04 36.97
N GLU A 39 17.84 -0.65 37.51
CA GLU A 39 17.71 -1.53 38.67
C GLU A 39 17.62 -0.75 40.00
N GLY A 40 16.77 -1.21 40.92
CA GLY A 40 16.48 -0.54 42.20
C GLY A 40 15.82 -1.48 43.21
N THR A 41 16.67 -2.12 44.01
CA THR A 41 16.48 -2.81 45.30
C THR A 41 15.43 -2.16 46.24
N GLU A 42 14.65 -2.82 47.12
CA GLU A 42 14.67 -4.18 47.74
C GLU A 42 13.20 -4.80 47.90
N PRO A 43 12.81 -5.63 48.91
CA PRO A 43 12.57 -7.06 48.61
C PRO A 43 11.24 -7.69 49.11
N GLY A 44 10.94 -8.89 48.60
CA GLY A 44 10.34 -9.97 49.41
C GLY A 44 8.83 -10.24 49.29
N ALA A 45 8.47 -11.29 48.53
CA ALA A 45 7.53 -12.35 48.97
C ALA A 45 7.42 -13.49 47.93
N GLY A 46 7.60 -14.75 48.38
CA GLY A 46 6.98 -15.94 47.78
C GLY A 46 7.53 -16.48 46.45
N GLN A 47 8.41 -17.49 46.52
CA GLN A 47 8.59 -18.44 45.42
C GLN A 47 7.36 -19.37 45.32
N GLU A 48 6.90 -19.70 44.11
CA GLU A 48 6.83 -21.12 43.70
C GLU A 48 6.57 -21.31 42.18
N ARG A 49 7.12 -22.42 41.65
CA ARG A 49 6.81 -23.08 40.36
C ARG A 49 7.14 -22.35 39.05
N ALA A 50 8.28 -22.74 38.50
CA ALA A 50 8.48 -22.77 37.05
C ALA A 50 7.47 -23.74 36.40
N MET A 51 6.85 -23.34 35.29
CA MET A 51 6.19 -24.25 34.37
C MET A 51 6.57 -23.91 32.93
N PHE A 52 7.20 -24.88 32.26
CA PHE A 52 7.24 -24.93 30.81
C PHE A 52 5.81 -25.16 30.31
N VAL A 53 5.31 -24.31 29.41
CA VAL A 53 4.02 -24.52 28.76
C VAL A 53 4.25 -24.83 27.28
N HIS A 54 3.97 -26.07 26.91
CA HIS A 54 3.89 -26.51 25.52
C HIS A 54 2.74 -25.79 24.81
N THR A 55 2.97 -25.41 23.55
CA THR A 55 1.91 -25.05 22.61
C THR A 55 1.09 -26.30 22.28
N GLN A 56 -0.23 -26.24 22.43
CA GLN A 56 -1.15 -27.26 21.90
C GLN A 56 -2.18 -26.62 20.96
N SER A 57 -2.51 -27.35 19.89
CA SER A 57 -3.48 -26.99 18.85
C SER A 57 -4.90 -26.93 19.42
N PHE A 58 -5.77 -26.10 18.83
CA PHE A 58 -7.16 -25.96 19.25
C PHE A 58 -8.08 -26.77 18.31
N GLU A 59 -8.05 -28.10 18.46
CA GLU A 59 -8.84 -29.02 17.60
C GLU A 59 -9.88 -29.88 18.36
N ASP A 60 -9.79 -30.02 19.68
CA ASP A 60 -10.64 -30.97 20.44
C ASP A 60 -11.87 -30.32 21.15
N LEU A 61 -12.74 -29.61 20.43
CA LEU A 61 -14.04 -29.14 20.97
C LEU A 61 -15.19 -29.15 19.95
N THR A 62 -15.47 -30.31 19.34
CA THR A 62 -16.81 -30.63 18.81
C THR A 62 -17.13 -32.11 19.01
N ALA A 63 -17.87 -32.43 20.07
CA ALA A 63 -18.52 -33.73 20.26
C ALA A 63 -19.99 -33.49 20.65
N ASP A 64 -20.88 -34.06 19.85
CA ASP A 64 -22.28 -34.47 20.07
C ASP A 64 -23.24 -33.59 20.90
N VAL A 65 -24.24 -33.02 20.22
CA VAL A 65 -25.68 -33.20 20.57
C VAL A 65 -26.51 -33.24 19.27
N GLU A 66 -27.08 -34.40 18.93
CA GLU A 66 -28.21 -34.51 18.00
C GLU A 66 -29.53 -34.21 18.74
N LEU A 67 -30.58 -33.73 18.04
CA LEU A 67 -32.00 -34.04 18.33
C LEU A 67 -32.97 -33.53 17.24
N THR A 68 -33.40 -34.46 16.39
CA THR A 68 -34.73 -34.62 15.75
C THR A 68 -35.70 -33.43 15.52
N GLY A 69 -35.90 -33.06 14.24
CA GLY A 69 -37.13 -33.36 13.45
C GLY A 69 -38.46 -32.60 13.64
N SER A 70 -38.94 -31.95 12.56
CA SER A 70 -40.33 -32.06 12.02
C SER A 70 -40.56 -31.20 10.74
N ARG A 71 -41.60 -31.55 9.95
CA ARG A 71 -42.03 -31.05 8.60
C ARG A 71 -43.56 -31.30 8.49
N PRO A 72 -44.31 -30.95 7.41
CA PRO A 72 -44.19 -29.89 6.38
C PRO A 72 -45.29 -28.81 6.69
N PRO A 73 -46.25 -28.33 5.84
CA PRO A 73 -46.41 -28.16 4.37
C PRO A 73 -45.63 -26.90 3.85
N GLU A 74 -45.70 -26.36 2.63
CA GLU A 74 -46.47 -26.54 1.35
C GLU A 74 -47.81 -25.77 1.14
N THR A 75 -47.79 -24.79 0.22
CA THR A 75 -48.94 -24.41 -0.64
C THR A 75 -48.41 -23.73 -1.93
N GLU A 76 -49.20 -23.79 -3.01
CA GLU A 76 -48.76 -23.63 -4.42
C GLU A 76 -49.19 -22.29 -5.06
N GLU A 77 -48.74 -22.06 -6.31
CA GLU A 77 -49.44 -21.29 -7.37
C GLU A 77 -49.51 -19.73 -7.24
N LYS A 78 -49.37 -18.89 -8.30
CA LYS A 78 -49.35 -19.07 -9.77
C LYS A 78 -48.36 -18.15 -10.50
N GLU A 79 -48.07 -18.51 -11.75
CA GLU A 79 -47.53 -17.64 -12.81
C GLU A 79 -48.60 -16.68 -13.36
N GLU A 80 -48.20 -15.56 -13.96
CA GLU A 80 -48.88 -15.02 -15.15
C GLU A 80 -47.93 -14.07 -15.93
N GLU A 81 -47.67 -14.40 -17.19
CA GLU A 81 -46.97 -13.52 -18.14
C GLU A 81 -47.95 -12.58 -18.85
N GLN A 82 -47.50 -11.39 -19.23
CA GLN A 82 -47.95 -10.80 -20.50
C GLN A 82 -46.97 -9.75 -21.06
N GLN A 83 -46.60 -9.95 -22.33
CA GLN A 83 -45.85 -9.02 -23.17
C GLN A 83 -46.79 -8.19 -24.05
N ARG A 84 -46.32 -7.00 -24.49
CA ARG A 84 -46.35 -6.42 -25.87
C ARG A 84 -46.46 -4.90 -25.82
N GLU A 85 -45.41 -4.18 -26.22
CA GLU A 85 -45.07 -3.73 -27.60
C GLU A 85 -45.71 -2.37 -27.96
N GLY A 86 -44.88 -1.47 -28.52
CA GLY A 86 -45.27 -0.12 -28.96
C GLY A 86 -44.03 0.64 -29.44
N GLU A 87 -43.95 0.89 -30.75
CA GLU A 87 -42.73 1.32 -31.45
C GLU A 87 -42.53 2.84 -31.52
N GLY A 88 -41.30 3.25 -31.86
CA GLY A 88 -41.08 4.34 -32.83
C GLY A 88 -40.54 5.67 -32.31
N GLY A 89 -39.46 6.16 -32.94
CA GLY A 89 -38.97 7.53 -32.77
C GLY A 89 -37.47 7.71 -33.05
N GLU A 90 -37.11 8.06 -34.29
CA GLU A 90 -35.72 8.36 -34.68
C GLU A 90 -35.22 9.69 -34.08
N GLY A 91 -33.93 9.78 -33.79
CA GLY A 91 -33.27 11.01 -33.35
C GLY A 91 -31.75 10.85 -33.34
N ALA A 92 -31.11 11.18 -34.46
CA ALA A 92 -29.65 11.14 -34.56
C ALA A 92 -29.03 12.38 -33.89
N ASP A 93 -28.07 12.16 -33.00
CA ASP A 93 -27.12 13.19 -32.58
C ASP A 93 -25.76 12.55 -32.25
N GLU A 94 -24.71 13.01 -32.92
CA GLU A 94 -23.34 12.51 -32.73
C GLU A 94 -22.71 13.20 -31.49
N PRO A 95 -22.21 12.45 -30.48
CA PRO A 95 -21.41 13.05 -29.43
C PRO A 95 -20.04 13.45 -30.00
N LYS A 96 -19.88 14.75 -30.24
CA LYS A 96 -18.63 15.38 -30.68
C LYS A 96 -17.47 15.01 -29.75
N GLN A 97 -16.31 14.78 -30.38
CA GLN A 97 -15.04 14.49 -29.69
C GLN A 97 -14.74 15.54 -28.61
N GLU A 98 -14.71 15.11 -27.36
CA GLU A 98 -14.16 15.92 -26.27
C GLU A 98 -12.64 16.05 -26.45
N VAL A 99 -12.22 17.23 -26.90
CA VAL A 99 -10.80 17.60 -26.98
C VAL A 99 -10.24 17.61 -25.57
N GLN A 100 -9.22 16.79 -25.33
CA GLN A 100 -8.53 16.67 -24.05
C GLN A 100 -7.97 18.02 -23.58
N ALA A 101 -8.72 18.69 -22.70
CA ALA A 101 -8.23 19.86 -21.99
C ALA A 101 -7.15 19.42 -21.00
N ILE A 102 -5.88 19.67 -21.34
CA ILE A 102 -4.79 19.60 -20.37
C ILE A 102 -5.04 20.70 -19.34
N VAL A 103 -5.68 20.34 -18.23
CA VAL A 103 -5.86 21.23 -17.08
C VAL A 103 -4.46 21.57 -16.54
N ARG A 104 -3.97 22.74 -16.93
CA ARG A 104 -3.01 23.48 -16.10
C ARG A 104 -3.77 23.86 -14.85
N GLU A 105 -3.52 23.15 -13.75
CA GLU A 105 -4.01 23.54 -12.43
C GLU A 105 -3.64 25.01 -12.23
N LYS A 106 -4.65 25.86 -11.97
CA LYS A 106 -4.38 27.26 -11.63
C LYS A 106 -3.61 27.27 -10.32
N GLU A 107 -2.50 27.99 -10.28
CA GLU A 107 -1.78 28.19 -9.02
C GLU A 107 -2.75 28.79 -7.98
N GLU A 108 -2.90 28.07 -6.87
CA GLU A 108 -3.80 28.46 -5.80
C GLU A 108 -3.18 29.63 -5.01
N ASP A 109 -4.00 30.63 -4.67
CA ASP A 109 -3.58 31.72 -3.79
C ASP A 109 -3.33 31.19 -2.37
N VAL A 110 -2.05 31.02 -2.02
CA VAL A 110 -1.58 30.56 -0.71
C VAL A 110 -1.93 31.50 0.45
N THR A 111 -2.33 32.74 0.15
CA THR A 111 -2.77 33.69 1.18
C THR A 111 -4.24 33.53 1.54
N SER A 112 -5.03 32.94 0.63
CA SER A 112 -6.48 32.77 0.73
C SER A 112 -6.92 31.93 1.93
N GLU A 113 -8.17 32.12 2.36
CA GLU A 113 -8.79 31.27 3.37
C GLU A 113 -8.99 29.84 2.85
N ALA A 114 -9.37 29.68 1.58
CA ALA A 114 -9.55 28.37 0.94
C ALA A 114 -8.28 27.50 1.05
N TRP A 115 -7.11 28.03 0.70
CA TRP A 115 -5.83 27.32 0.85
C TRP A 115 -5.62 26.88 2.30
N ARG A 116 -5.83 27.78 3.26
CA ARG A 116 -5.70 27.49 4.70
C ARG A 116 -6.76 26.51 5.23
N MET A 117 -7.86 26.31 4.52
CA MET A 117 -8.97 25.44 4.93
C MET A 117 -8.78 23.97 4.56
N HIS A 118 -7.75 23.63 3.77
CA HIS A 118 -7.39 22.23 3.49
C HIS A 118 -7.20 21.41 4.78
N LYS A 119 -7.75 20.18 4.80
CA LYS A 119 -7.63 19.24 5.93
C LYS A 119 -6.16 18.89 6.27
N LYS A 120 -5.26 18.93 5.27
CA LYS A 120 -3.86 18.47 5.41
C LYS A 120 -2.92 19.05 4.35
N HIS A 121 -1.93 19.83 4.77
CA HIS A 121 -0.78 20.23 3.95
C HIS A 121 0.43 19.34 4.21
N VAL A 122 1.23 19.11 3.17
CA VAL A 122 2.53 18.44 3.26
C VAL A 122 3.57 19.30 2.55
N PHE A 123 4.72 19.48 3.21
CA PHE A 123 5.84 20.27 2.73
C PHE A 123 7.13 19.44 2.81
N VAL A 124 7.99 19.58 1.80
CA VAL A 124 9.34 19.02 1.77
C VAL A 124 10.32 20.16 1.51
N LEU A 125 11.38 20.22 2.32
CA LEU A 125 12.40 21.25 2.26
C LEU A 125 13.78 20.68 2.59
N SER A 126 14.84 21.31 2.12
CA SER A 126 16.21 20.94 2.51
C SER A 126 16.57 21.48 3.88
N GLU A 127 17.64 20.95 4.49
CA GLU A 127 18.23 21.53 5.71
C GLU A 127 18.77 22.97 5.52
N ALA A 128 18.85 23.46 4.27
CA ALA A 128 19.13 24.87 3.96
C ALA A 128 17.86 25.74 3.83
N GLY A 129 16.68 25.21 4.18
CA GLY A 129 15.39 25.90 4.10
C GLY A 129 14.83 26.06 2.69
N LYS A 130 15.43 25.43 1.67
CA LYS A 130 14.92 25.54 0.30
C LYS A 130 13.69 24.64 0.10
N PRO A 131 12.60 25.16 -0.50
CA PRO A 131 11.43 24.36 -0.79
C PRO A 131 11.72 23.34 -1.90
N ILE A 132 11.17 22.14 -1.76
CA ILE A 132 11.37 20.99 -2.67
C ILE A 132 10.03 20.47 -3.19
N TYR A 133 9.00 20.44 -2.35
CA TYR A 133 7.65 20.07 -2.74
C TYR A 133 6.63 20.72 -1.78
N THR A 134 5.53 21.23 -2.31
CA THR A 134 4.30 21.53 -1.56
C THR A 134 3.13 20.75 -2.14
N ARG A 135 2.19 20.31 -1.30
CA ARG A 135 0.96 19.69 -1.76
C ARG A 135 0.00 20.67 -2.46
N TYR A 136 -0.04 21.91 -1.99
CA TYR A 136 -0.98 22.95 -2.43
C TYR A 136 -0.27 24.30 -2.55
N GLY A 137 -0.65 25.12 -3.54
CA GLY A 137 0.09 26.32 -3.93
C GLY A 137 1.42 25.99 -4.62
N SER A 138 2.33 26.97 -4.72
CA SER A 138 3.66 26.79 -5.32
C SER A 138 4.80 26.88 -4.28
N GLU A 139 5.89 26.16 -4.53
CA GLU A 139 7.09 26.15 -3.68
C GLU A 139 7.67 27.56 -3.47
N GLU A 140 7.57 28.41 -4.48
CA GLU A 140 8.18 29.74 -4.47
C GLU A 140 7.40 30.71 -3.58
N ALA A 141 6.06 30.66 -3.65
CA ALA A 141 5.18 31.43 -2.79
C ALA A 141 5.28 31.02 -1.31
N LEU A 142 5.59 29.74 -1.04
CA LEU A 142 5.68 29.17 0.32
C LEU A 142 7.11 29.13 0.89
N SER A 143 8.10 29.68 0.17
CA SER A 143 9.51 29.72 0.56
C SER A 143 9.74 30.36 1.95
N THR A 144 9.02 31.44 2.26
CA THR A 144 9.08 32.11 3.58
C THR A 144 8.54 31.22 4.70
N THR A 145 7.39 30.58 4.48
CA THR A 145 6.77 29.63 5.41
C THR A 145 7.69 28.44 5.70
N MET A 146 8.34 27.88 4.66
CA MET A 146 9.32 26.80 4.80
C MET A 146 10.59 27.27 5.53
N GLY A 147 11.03 28.52 5.32
CA GLY A 147 12.10 29.14 6.11
C GLY A 147 11.78 29.20 7.60
N VAL A 148 10.55 29.57 7.98
CA VAL A 148 10.08 29.55 9.38
C VAL A 148 10.07 28.12 9.95
N MET A 149 9.63 27.12 9.16
CA MET A 149 9.69 25.71 9.59
C MET A 149 11.13 25.25 9.87
N MET A 150 12.11 25.59 9.03
CA MET A 150 13.52 25.29 9.34
C MET A 150 14.05 26.07 10.54
N ALA A 151 13.61 27.32 10.76
CA ALA A 151 14.01 28.09 11.94
C ALA A 151 13.55 27.40 13.24
N LEU A 152 12.32 26.86 13.28
CA LEU A 152 11.81 26.07 14.40
C LEU A 152 12.62 24.79 14.63
N VAL A 153 12.93 24.04 13.57
CA VAL A 153 13.78 22.84 13.65
C VAL A 153 15.16 23.18 14.21
N SER A 154 15.80 24.23 13.67
CA SER A 154 17.15 24.66 14.05
C SER A 154 17.21 25.17 15.50
N PHE A 155 16.17 25.87 15.97
CA PHE A 155 16.08 26.36 17.34
C PHE A 155 16.02 25.22 18.37
N VAL A 156 15.28 24.15 18.06
CA VAL A 156 15.22 22.96 18.94
C VAL A 156 16.52 22.15 18.86
N GLU A 157 17.13 22.05 17.67
CA GLU A 157 18.42 21.38 17.46
C GLU A 157 19.58 22.07 18.20
N ALA A 158 19.57 23.39 18.34
CA ALA A 158 20.57 24.13 19.13
C ALA A 158 20.66 23.63 20.59
N ASN A 159 19.56 23.10 21.13
CA ASN A 159 19.48 22.50 22.46
C ASN A 159 19.76 20.98 22.47
N LYS A 160 20.35 20.43 21.40
CA LYS A 160 20.60 18.99 21.16
C LYS A 160 19.34 18.12 21.24
N ASN A 161 18.19 18.69 20.87
CA ASN A 161 16.90 18.01 20.85
C ASN A 161 16.32 17.97 19.43
N VAL A 162 15.26 17.20 19.20
CA VAL A 162 14.60 17.08 17.89
C VAL A 162 13.12 17.42 18.04
N ILE A 163 12.64 18.35 17.23
CA ILE A 163 11.21 18.64 17.14
C ILE A 163 10.50 17.47 16.46
N LEU A 164 9.48 16.91 17.13
CA LEU A 164 8.67 15.81 16.62
C LEU A 164 7.30 16.30 16.16
N SER A 165 6.61 17.05 17.02
CA SER A 165 5.32 17.64 16.72
C SER A 165 5.06 18.92 17.51
N ILE A 166 4.11 19.73 17.01
CA ILE A 166 3.48 20.87 17.68
C ILE A 166 1.97 20.64 17.63
N HIS A 167 1.28 20.86 18.76
CA HIS A 167 -0.18 20.80 18.86
C HIS A 167 -0.72 22.18 19.24
N ALA A 168 -1.69 22.70 18.48
CA ALA A 168 -2.32 23.99 18.72
C ALA A 168 -3.76 23.98 18.18
N ASP A 169 -4.74 24.38 19.01
CA ASP A 169 -6.15 24.69 18.68
C ASP A 169 -6.75 23.99 17.44
N GLY A 170 -6.80 22.65 17.47
CA GLY A 170 -7.42 21.83 16.41
C GLY A 170 -6.47 21.39 15.29
N PHE A 171 -5.18 21.72 15.37
CA PHE A 171 -4.15 21.36 14.40
C PHE A 171 -3.02 20.56 15.03
N ARG A 172 -2.39 19.72 14.20
CA ARG A 172 -1.14 19.02 14.49
C ARG A 172 -0.12 19.35 13.40
N VAL A 173 1.05 19.81 13.80
CA VAL A 173 2.21 19.93 12.91
C VAL A 173 3.17 18.81 13.28
N VAL A 174 3.51 17.92 12.35
CA VAL A 174 4.43 16.80 12.57
C VAL A 174 5.65 16.97 11.68
N PHE A 175 6.84 16.76 12.26
CA PHE A 175 8.12 16.93 11.60
C PHE A 175 8.81 15.57 11.42
N LEU A 176 9.37 15.36 10.23
CA LEU A 176 10.22 14.21 9.92
C LEU A 176 11.55 14.73 9.35
N ARG A 177 12.62 14.60 10.14
CA ARG A 177 13.98 14.89 9.67
C ARG A 177 14.66 13.64 9.13
N LYS A 178 15.14 13.73 7.88
CA LYS A 178 15.93 12.72 7.17
C LYS A 178 16.99 13.43 6.33
N SER A 179 18.06 13.90 6.99
CA SER A 179 19.16 14.66 6.36
C SER A 179 19.57 14.05 5.01
N PRO A 180 19.61 14.83 3.91
CA PRO A 180 19.58 16.30 3.86
C PRO A 180 18.18 16.96 3.82
N LEU A 181 17.12 16.20 4.10
CA LEU A 181 15.72 16.64 3.99
C LEU A 181 15.05 16.82 5.35
N VAL A 182 14.13 17.78 5.39
CA VAL A 182 13.07 17.89 6.39
C VAL A 182 11.73 17.78 5.67
N LEU A 183 10.78 17.09 6.28
CA LEU A 183 9.41 17.00 5.80
C LEU A 183 8.47 17.41 6.94
N VAL A 184 7.40 18.13 6.60
CA VAL A 184 6.44 18.68 7.57
C VAL A 184 5.03 18.40 7.10
N CYS A 185 4.20 17.85 7.98
CA CYS A 185 2.76 17.68 7.75
C CYS A 185 2.01 18.61 8.70
N VAL A 186 1.09 19.42 8.18
CA VAL A 186 0.16 20.24 8.97
C VAL A 186 -1.23 19.70 8.73
N SER A 187 -1.90 19.18 9.75
CA SER A 187 -3.24 18.58 9.59
C SER A 187 -4.23 19.02 10.66
N ARG A 188 -5.50 19.14 10.24
CA ARG A 188 -6.69 19.34 11.07
C ARG A 188 -7.49 18.06 11.29
N SER A 189 -7.06 16.93 10.72
CA SER A 189 -7.78 15.66 10.83
C SER A 189 -7.62 15.05 12.22
N GLY A 190 -8.46 14.05 12.55
CA GLY A 190 -8.35 13.29 13.80
C GLY A 190 -7.09 12.41 13.93
N GLN A 191 -6.21 12.39 12.92
CA GLN A 191 -5.08 11.47 12.83
C GLN A 191 -4.01 11.70 13.89
N SER A 192 -3.47 10.61 14.43
CA SER A 192 -2.39 10.65 15.42
C SER A 192 -1.05 11.08 14.83
N ASP A 193 -0.16 11.63 15.66
CA ASP A 193 1.21 12.00 15.29
C ASP A 193 1.95 10.86 14.58
N GLY A 194 1.77 9.61 15.06
CA GLY A 194 2.39 8.43 14.47
C GLY A 194 1.84 8.02 13.09
N GLU A 195 0.61 8.42 12.77
CA GLU A 195 0.01 8.22 11.44
C GLU A 195 0.51 9.29 10.46
N LEU A 196 0.48 10.57 10.84
CA LEU A 196 1.04 11.65 10.03
C LEU A 196 2.56 11.47 9.80
N TRP A 197 3.29 11.00 10.80
CA TRP A 197 4.71 10.64 10.69
C TRP A 197 4.94 9.47 9.70
N ARG A 198 4.02 8.50 9.65
CA ARG A 198 4.04 7.40 8.67
C ARG A 198 3.79 7.90 7.25
N GLU A 199 2.85 8.82 7.06
CA GLU A 199 2.59 9.49 5.77
C GLU A 199 3.83 10.25 5.28
N LEU A 200 4.47 11.06 6.15
CA LEU A 200 5.73 11.73 5.82
C LEU A 200 6.84 10.73 5.44
N HIS A 201 6.86 9.57 6.09
CA HIS A 201 7.79 8.50 5.74
C HIS A 201 7.53 7.94 4.33
N TYR A 202 6.27 7.78 3.92
CA TYR A 202 5.90 7.41 2.55
C TYR A 202 6.37 8.46 1.53
N VAL A 203 6.17 9.76 1.80
CA VAL A 203 6.64 10.86 0.92
C VAL A 203 8.18 10.86 0.82
N TYR A 204 8.89 10.64 1.92
CA TYR A 204 10.35 10.49 1.89
C TYR A 204 10.79 9.28 1.03
N TYR A 205 10.11 8.14 1.16
CA TYR A 205 10.42 6.98 0.33
C TYR A 205 10.05 7.19 -1.15
N GLN A 206 9.03 7.98 -1.47
CA GLN A 206 8.69 8.37 -2.85
C GLN A 206 9.77 9.22 -3.52
N ILE A 207 10.46 10.09 -2.76
CA ILE A 207 11.64 10.82 -3.24
C ILE A 207 12.81 9.85 -3.45
N LEU A 208 13.03 8.94 -2.49
CA LEU A 208 14.10 7.94 -2.62
C LEU A 208 13.88 6.98 -3.79
N SER A 209 12.65 6.59 -4.13
CA SER A 209 12.39 5.70 -5.27
C SER A 209 12.77 6.31 -6.61
N LEU A 210 12.89 7.64 -6.68
CA LEU A 210 13.27 8.39 -7.88
C LEU A 210 14.78 8.67 -7.94
N LEU A 211 15.47 8.85 -6.80
CA LEU A 211 16.86 9.33 -6.76
C LEU A 211 17.87 8.42 -6.05
N THR A 212 17.46 7.42 -5.27
CA THR A 212 18.29 6.67 -4.29
C THR A 212 18.87 7.54 -3.16
N LEU A 213 19.21 6.91 -2.04
CA LEU A 213 19.84 7.60 -0.91
C LEU A 213 21.25 8.15 -1.24
N PRO A 214 22.15 7.42 -1.95
CA PRO A 214 23.49 7.92 -2.23
C PRO A 214 23.54 9.10 -3.20
N GLN A 215 22.64 9.20 -4.19
CA GLN A 215 22.61 10.42 -5.02
C GLN A 215 22.09 11.61 -4.23
N LEU A 216 21.01 11.43 -3.45
CA LEU A 216 20.48 12.47 -2.57
C LEU A 216 21.57 13.01 -1.62
N GLN A 217 22.31 12.13 -0.94
CA GLN A 217 23.43 12.50 -0.09
C GLN A 217 24.55 13.20 -0.86
N ARG A 218 25.00 12.62 -2.00
CA ARG A 218 26.11 13.17 -2.80
C ARG A 218 25.83 14.57 -3.32
N VAL A 219 24.60 14.83 -3.78
CA VAL A 219 24.18 16.13 -4.32
C VAL A 219 24.29 17.21 -3.25
N PHE A 220 23.78 16.96 -2.04
CA PHE A 220 23.86 17.93 -0.94
C PHE A 220 25.25 18.02 -0.29
N GLN A 221 26.05 16.94 -0.29
CA GLN A 221 27.47 16.98 0.09
C GLN A 221 28.30 17.87 -0.84
N GLN A 222 28.04 17.79 -2.16
CA GLN A 222 28.72 18.64 -3.14
C GLN A 222 28.21 20.09 -3.12
N ARG A 223 26.91 20.29 -2.91
CA ARG A 223 26.25 21.61 -2.91
C ARG A 223 25.08 21.62 -1.92
N GLN A 224 25.32 22.07 -0.69
CA GLN A 224 24.28 22.16 0.35
C GLN A 224 23.06 23.01 -0.09
N SER A 225 23.28 24.02 -0.93
CA SER A 225 22.24 24.88 -1.49
C SER A 225 21.70 24.42 -2.84
N PHE A 226 21.84 23.13 -3.21
CA PHE A 226 21.28 22.58 -4.44
C PHE A 226 19.74 22.67 -4.45
N ASP A 227 19.16 22.84 -5.64
CA ASP A 227 17.71 22.84 -5.84
C ASP A 227 17.27 21.45 -6.30
N LEU A 228 16.75 20.64 -5.36
CA LEU A 228 16.38 19.25 -5.63
C LEU A 228 15.21 19.12 -6.62
N ARG A 229 14.38 20.17 -6.78
CA ARG A 229 13.28 20.20 -7.76
C ARG A 229 13.77 19.85 -9.16
N ARG A 230 14.99 20.25 -9.50
CA ARG A 230 15.66 19.96 -10.79
C ARG A 230 15.89 18.47 -11.07
N LEU A 231 15.91 17.62 -10.04
CA LEU A 231 16.04 16.17 -10.17
C LEU A 231 14.71 15.43 -10.01
N LEU A 232 13.69 16.10 -9.49
CA LEU A 232 12.33 15.57 -9.31
C LEU A 232 11.33 16.08 -10.37
N ALA A 233 11.77 16.98 -11.26
CA ALA A 233 10.93 17.55 -12.33
C ALA A 233 10.30 16.46 -13.21
N GLY A 234 8.98 16.53 -13.39
CA GLY A 234 8.17 15.52 -14.09
C GLY A 234 7.65 14.37 -13.21
N SER A 235 7.98 14.33 -11.91
CA SER A 235 7.49 13.32 -10.95
C SER A 235 6.43 13.85 -9.97
N GLU A 236 5.98 15.09 -10.14
CA GLU A 236 5.04 15.78 -9.25
C GLU A 236 3.73 14.99 -9.12
N ARG A 237 3.22 14.49 -10.26
CA ARG A 237 2.02 13.63 -10.34
C ARG A 237 2.14 12.35 -9.51
N VAL A 238 3.34 11.78 -9.40
CA VAL A 238 3.58 10.56 -8.62
C VAL A 238 3.50 10.88 -7.13
N THR A 239 4.06 11.99 -6.68
CA THR A 239 3.98 12.43 -5.27
C THR A 239 2.56 12.85 -4.89
N SER A 240 1.86 13.60 -5.74
CA SER A 240 0.45 13.97 -5.53
C SER A 240 -0.50 12.76 -5.63
N GLY A 241 -0.17 11.76 -6.46
CA GLY A 241 -0.84 10.46 -6.49
C GLY A 241 -0.74 9.72 -5.15
N LEU A 242 0.48 9.61 -4.61
CA LEU A 242 0.72 8.99 -3.31
C LEU A 242 -0.02 9.68 -2.17
N LEU A 243 -0.08 11.02 -2.16
CA LEU A 243 -0.78 11.76 -1.12
C LEU A 243 -2.30 11.53 -1.15
N ARG A 244 -2.91 11.38 -2.33
CA ARG A 244 -4.32 10.95 -2.46
C ARG A 244 -4.52 9.51 -1.97
N LEU A 245 -3.61 8.59 -2.33
CA LEU A 245 -3.66 7.20 -1.83
C LEU A 245 -3.53 7.13 -0.29
N LEU A 246 -2.65 7.93 0.31
CA LEU A 246 -2.51 7.99 1.78
C LEU A 246 -3.78 8.45 2.49
N GLU A 247 -4.69 9.13 1.79
CA GLU A 247 -5.95 9.62 2.36
C GLU A 247 -7.11 8.63 2.32
N MET A 248 -7.17 7.71 1.34
CA MET A 248 -8.28 6.75 1.22
C MET A 248 -7.88 5.27 1.28
N ASP A 249 -6.62 4.92 0.98
CA ASP A 249 -6.21 3.52 0.88
C ASP A 249 -5.96 2.86 2.26
N MET A 250 -6.83 1.90 2.59
CA MET A 250 -6.75 1.07 3.80
C MET A 250 -5.42 0.31 3.92
N GLY A 251 -4.82 -0.08 2.80
CA GLY A 251 -3.56 -0.82 2.73
C GLY A 251 -2.37 0.03 3.12
N LEU A 252 -2.34 1.30 2.71
CA LEU A 252 -1.30 2.24 3.15
C LEU A 252 -1.41 2.53 4.66
N MET A 253 -2.63 2.67 5.20
CA MET A 253 -2.84 2.72 6.66
C MET A 253 -2.32 1.46 7.33
N LEU A 254 -2.67 0.28 6.84
CA LEU A 254 -2.34 -1.01 7.46
C LEU A 254 -0.88 -1.47 7.22
N ASN A 255 -0.13 -0.82 6.32
CA ASN A 255 1.13 -1.31 5.74
C ASN A 255 0.98 -2.76 5.21
N ALA A 256 -0.07 -2.98 4.43
CA ALA A 256 -0.51 -4.26 3.88
C ALA A 256 -1.10 -4.06 2.48
N THR A 257 -1.15 -5.11 1.66
CA THR A 257 -1.70 -5.02 0.29
C THR A 257 -2.93 -5.91 0.12
N MET A 258 -3.93 -5.47 -0.65
CA MET A 258 -5.12 -6.28 -0.91
C MET A 258 -4.86 -7.24 -2.08
N SER A 259 -5.23 -8.51 -1.94
CA SER A 259 -5.22 -9.45 -3.07
C SER A 259 -6.48 -9.26 -3.93
N LEU A 260 -6.39 -9.52 -5.23
CA LEU A 260 -7.58 -9.78 -6.03
C LEU A 260 -8.19 -11.13 -5.57
N PRO A 261 -9.49 -11.20 -5.26
CA PRO A 261 -10.18 -12.46 -5.00
C PRO A 261 -10.14 -13.33 -6.27
N LEU A 262 -9.54 -14.52 -6.15
CA LEU A 262 -9.31 -15.41 -7.30
C LEU A 262 -9.23 -16.85 -6.81
N CYS A 263 -9.83 -17.80 -7.52
CA CYS A 263 -9.77 -19.20 -7.11
C CYS A 263 -8.34 -19.76 -7.23
N SER A 264 -8.00 -20.70 -6.35
CA SER A 264 -6.65 -21.27 -6.20
C SER A 264 -6.11 -21.85 -7.51
N THR A 265 -6.97 -22.50 -8.30
CA THR A 265 -6.61 -23.07 -9.62
C THR A 265 -6.14 -21.98 -10.59
N THR A 266 -6.92 -20.90 -10.77
CA THR A 266 -6.53 -19.80 -11.67
C THR A 266 -5.31 -19.07 -11.14
N ARG A 267 -5.21 -18.81 -9.83
CA ARG A 267 -4.02 -18.18 -9.23
C ARG A 267 -2.77 -19.03 -9.46
N ASN A 268 -2.84 -20.35 -9.28
CA ASN A 268 -1.73 -21.26 -9.55
C ASN A 268 -1.31 -21.26 -11.03
N ILE A 269 -2.28 -21.21 -11.95
CA ILE A 269 -1.97 -21.07 -13.38
C ILE A 269 -1.27 -19.74 -13.66
N VAL A 270 -1.76 -18.62 -13.12
CA VAL A 270 -1.14 -17.29 -13.29
C VAL A 270 0.29 -17.29 -12.74
N CYS A 271 0.49 -17.69 -11.48
CA CYS A 271 1.80 -17.70 -10.82
C CYS A 271 2.80 -18.61 -11.54
N THR A 272 2.42 -19.83 -11.93
CA THR A 272 3.33 -20.74 -12.66
C THR A 272 3.62 -20.27 -14.08
N SER A 273 2.67 -19.58 -14.74
CA SER A 273 2.89 -19.02 -16.07
C SER A 273 3.86 -17.83 -16.04
N LEU A 274 3.79 -17.02 -14.98
CA LEU A 274 4.69 -15.89 -14.72
C LEU A 274 6.10 -16.36 -14.32
N GLN A 275 6.20 -17.36 -13.43
CA GLN A 275 7.45 -18.01 -13.06
C GLN A 275 8.17 -18.62 -14.28
N ALA A 276 7.43 -19.28 -15.18
CA ALA A 276 7.96 -19.89 -16.41
C ALA A 276 8.28 -18.88 -17.53
N ALA A 277 8.01 -17.59 -17.31
CA ALA A 277 8.34 -16.50 -18.23
C ALA A 277 9.53 -15.66 -17.71
N SER A 278 10.39 -16.22 -16.87
CA SER A 278 11.51 -15.52 -16.23
C SER A 278 12.64 -15.09 -17.20
N SER A 279 13.52 -14.23 -16.66
CA SER A 279 14.82 -13.82 -17.22
C SER A 279 15.90 -13.93 -16.13
N LYS A 280 17.18 -14.01 -16.52
CA LYS A 280 18.32 -14.15 -15.61
C LYS A 280 18.45 -12.98 -14.62
N ASN A 281 18.22 -11.76 -15.08
CA ASN A 281 18.47 -10.53 -14.31
C ASN A 281 17.22 -10.05 -13.54
N LEU A 282 16.05 -10.62 -13.84
CA LEU A 282 14.77 -10.38 -13.17
C LEU A 282 14.83 -10.67 -11.65
N VAL A 283 14.28 -9.76 -10.86
CA VAL A 283 14.29 -9.75 -9.38
C VAL A 283 12.90 -10.03 -8.84
N PHE A 284 11.92 -9.29 -9.37
CA PHE A 284 10.51 -9.38 -9.03
C PHE A 284 9.64 -9.35 -10.29
N SER A 285 8.59 -10.16 -10.32
CA SER A 285 7.44 -9.98 -11.21
C SER A 285 6.21 -9.71 -10.35
N VAL A 286 5.57 -8.58 -10.56
CA VAL A 286 4.33 -8.18 -9.90
C VAL A 286 3.24 -8.04 -10.95
N LEU A 287 2.11 -8.73 -10.75
CA LEU A 287 0.90 -8.51 -11.52
C LEU A 287 -0.14 -7.83 -10.64
N LEU A 288 -0.61 -6.66 -11.07
CA LEU A 288 -1.58 -5.83 -10.37
C LEU A 288 -2.88 -5.69 -11.18
N ALA A 289 -4.00 -5.53 -10.49
CA ALA A 289 -5.30 -5.15 -11.02
C ALA A 289 -5.74 -3.87 -10.29
N GLY A 290 -5.44 -2.70 -10.88
CA GLY A 290 -5.46 -1.43 -10.14
C GLY A 290 -4.53 -1.49 -8.92
N ASN A 291 -5.08 -1.26 -7.72
CA ASN A 291 -4.36 -1.37 -6.45
C ASN A 291 -4.33 -2.81 -5.85
N ARG A 292 -4.94 -3.80 -6.51
CA ARG A 292 -5.03 -5.18 -6.01
C ARG A 292 -3.91 -6.05 -6.55
N LEU A 293 -3.24 -6.82 -5.68
CA LEU A 293 -2.20 -7.77 -6.05
C LEU A 293 -2.82 -9.06 -6.61
N VAL A 294 -2.43 -9.45 -7.82
CA VAL A 294 -2.88 -10.72 -8.45
C VAL A 294 -1.83 -11.81 -8.23
N ALA A 295 -0.55 -11.49 -8.47
CA ALA A 295 0.57 -12.41 -8.29
C ALA A 295 1.87 -11.65 -7.97
N LEU A 296 2.73 -12.26 -7.16
CA LEU A 296 4.09 -11.80 -6.87
C LEU A 296 5.06 -12.99 -6.96
N ILE A 297 5.98 -12.93 -7.92
CA ILE A 297 7.11 -13.85 -8.05
C ILE A 297 8.38 -13.08 -7.68
N ARG A 298 9.32 -13.74 -7.01
CA ARG A 298 10.57 -13.14 -6.52
C ARG A 298 11.76 -14.09 -6.65
N LYS A 299 12.98 -13.58 -6.73
CA LYS A 299 14.16 -14.42 -6.50
C LYS A 299 14.14 -14.99 -5.08
N LYS A 300 14.71 -16.18 -4.90
CA LYS A 300 14.80 -16.85 -3.59
C LYS A 300 15.46 -15.93 -2.56
N GLU A 301 14.96 -15.94 -1.32
CA GLU A 301 15.41 -15.10 -0.19
C GLU A 301 15.26 -13.57 -0.37
N GLN A 302 14.71 -13.10 -1.49
CA GLN A 302 14.47 -11.67 -1.73
C GLN A 302 13.00 -11.31 -1.46
N HIS A 303 12.78 -10.42 -0.49
CA HIS A 303 11.46 -10.01 -0.04
C HIS A 303 11.18 -8.55 -0.42
N LEU A 304 10.19 -8.32 -1.28
CA LEU A 304 9.66 -6.98 -1.55
C LEU A 304 8.78 -6.54 -0.36
N HIS A 305 9.06 -5.35 0.19
CA HIS A 305 8.30 -4.78 1.31
C HIS A 305 7.03 -4.07 0.80
N HIS A 306 5.93 -4.10 1.55
CA HIS A 306 4.64 -3.50 1.15
C HIS A 306 4.76 -2.02 0.75
N THR A 307 5.52 -1.22 1.49
CA THR A 307 5.85 0.18 1.09
C THR A 307 6.42 0.28 -0.33
N ASP A 308 7.38 -0.58 -0.71
CA ASP A 308 7.98 -0.54 -2.04
C ASP A 308 6.98 -1.01 -3.11
N LEU A 309 6.12 -1.98 -2.78
CA LEU A 309 5.01 -2.42 -3.63
C LEU A 309 3.98 -1.30 -3.84
N HIS A 310 3.66 -0.52 -2.80
CA HIS A 310 2.77 0.65 -2.90
C HIS A 310 3.40 1.76 -3.76
N LEU A 311 4.71 2.01 -3.64
CA LEU A 311 5.42 2.97 -4.48
C LEU A 311 5.45 2.52 -5.96
N LEU A 312 5.66 1.23 -6.24
CA LEU A 312 5.58 0.67 -7.60
C LEU A 312 4.17 0.76 -8.19
N SER A 313 3.14 0.43 -7.40
CA SER A 313 1.73 0.56 -7.80
C SER A 313 1.37 2.01 -8.11
N ASN A 314 1.77 2.96 -7.25
CA ASN A 314 1.58 4.39 -7.45
C ASN A 314 2.32 4.95 -8.67
N LEU A 315 3.55 4.49 -8.93
CA LEU A 315 4.33 4.86 -10.11
C LEU A 315 3.62 4.40 -11.40
N ALA A 316 3.08 3.18 -11.40
CA ALA A 316 2.33 2.64 -12.52
C ALA A 316 1.00 3.37 -12.76
N SER A 317 0.22 3.65 -11.71
CA SER A 317 -1.09 4.30 -11.82
C SER A 317 -1.01 5.80 -12.11
N SER A 318 0.03 6.50 -11.63
CA SER A 318 0.23 7.94 -11.86
C SER A 318 0.73 8.30 -13.27
N SER A 319 1.08 7.30 -14.09
CA SER A 319 1.78 7.47 -15.36
C SER A 319 0.97 6.92 -16.54
N SER A 320 0.11 7.76 -17.13
CA SER A 320 -0.77 7.35 -18.24
C SER A 320 -0.05 6.84 -19.49
N SER A 321 1.22 7.21 -19.68
CA SER A 321 2.09 6.71 -20.76
C SER A 321 2.21 5.19 -20.77
N PHE A 322 2.16 4.52 -19.62
CA PHE A 322 2.28 3.06 -19.55
C PHE A 322 1.04 2.31 -20.04
N ARG A 323 -0.12 2.98 -20.19
CA ARG A 323 -1.32 2.36 -20.78
C ARG A 323 -1.23 2.24 -22.31
N GLN A 324 -0.41 3.06 -22.97
CA GLN A 324 -0.29 3.10 -24.44
C GLN A 324 0.94 2.34 -24.97
N GLY A 325 1.81 1.81 -24.10
CA GLY A 325 3.04 1.15 -24.50
C GLY A 325 3.77 0.50 -23.34
N GLU A 326 5.09 0.32 -23.48
CA GLU A 326 5.93 -0.29 -22.45
C GLU A 326 6.86 0.76 -21.85
N GLY A 327 6.74 0.96 -20.54
CA GLY A 327 7.61 1.84 -19.78
C GLY A 327 8.90 1.14 -19.40
N TRP A 328 10.04 1.80 -19.64
CA TRP A 328 11.34 1.44 -19.07
C TRP A 328 11.83 2.58 -18.21
N THR A 329 11.89 2.39 -16.89
CA THR A 329 12.28 3.45 -15.94
C THR A 329 13.25 2.93 -14.89
N PRO A 330 14.30 3.67 -14.51
CA PRO A 330 15.04 3.39 -13.29
C PRO A 330 14.09 3.57 -12.09
N VAL A 331 14.18 2.68 -11.11
CA VAL A 331 13.45 2.76 -9.85
C VAL A 331 14.31 2.28 -8.70
N CYS A 332 14.34 3.02 -7.61
CA CYS A 332 14.89 2.55 -6.34
C CYS A 332 13.77 1.97 -5.48
N LEU A 333 14.07 0.93 -4.69
CA LEU A 333 13.13 0.27 -3.79
C LEU A 333 13.59 0.54 -2.35
N PRO A 334 13.14 1.63 -1.69
CA PRO A 334 13.82 2.15 -0.49
C PRO A 334 13.82 1.20 0.72
N LYS A 335 12.87 0.27 0.82
CA LYS A 335 12.82 -0.72 1.91
C LYS A 335 13.56 -2.02 1.58
N PHE A 336 13.73 -2.35 0.29
CA PHE A 336 14.53 -3.49 -0.18
C PHE A 336 16.02 -3.12 -0.33
N ASN A 337 16.33 -2.08 -1.09
CA ASN A 337 17.68 -1.52 -1.25
C ASN A 337 17.63 -0.03 -1.63
N ALA A 338 17.84 0.85 -0.64
CA ALA A 338 17.88 2.30 -0.82
C ALA A 338 19.15 2.82 -1.55
N THR A 339 20.17 1.99 -1.79
CA THR A 339 21.47 2.46 -2.31
C THR A 339 21.66 2.30 -3.81
N GLY A 340 20.76 1.59 -4.49
CA GLY A 340 20.89 1.28 -5.91
C GLY A 340 19.58 1.47 -6.68
N PHE A 341 19.73 1.65 -7.98
CA PHE A 341 18.61 1.54 -8.92
C PHE A 341 18.47 0.09 -9.39
N PHE A 342 17.22 -0.29 -9.56
CA PHE A 342 16.76 -1.34 -10.46
C PHE A 342 16.17 -0.68 -11.70
N HIS A 343 15.84 -1.47 -12.72
CA HIS A 343 15.06 -1.00 -13.85
C HIS A 343 13.73 -1.74 -13.91
N ALA A 344 12.64 -0.98 -13.93
CA ALA A 344 11.29 -1.51 -14.01
C ALA A 344 10.79 -1.41 -15.46
N HIS A 345 10.39 -2.56 -16.00
CA HIS A 345 9.50 -2.66 -17.14
C HIS A 345 8.07 -2.64 -16.60
N ILE A 346 7.31 -1.61 -16.98
CA ILE A 346 5.92 -1.40 -16.54
C ILE A 346 5.04 -1.36 -17.79
N SER A 347 4.09 -2.28 -17.90
CA SER A 347 3.14 -2.25 -19.02
C SER A 347 1.86 -3.00 -18.69
N TYR A 348 0.77 -2.60 -19.34
CA TYR A 348 -0.48 -3.36 -19.27
C TYR A 348 -0.45 -4.56 -20.21
N LEU A 349 -1.13 -5.64 -19.84
CA LEU A 349 -1.16 -6.88 -20.62
C LEU A 349 -1.85 -6.68 -21.97
N GLU A 350 -2.93 -5.89 -21.99
CA GLU A 350 -3.60 -5.40 -23.20
C GLU A 350 -4.04 -3.94 -22.98
N PRO A 351 -4.16 -3.10 -24.03
CA PRO A 351 -4.42 -1.66 -23.87
C PRO A 351 -5.73 -1.31 -23.14
N ALA A 352 -6.75 -2.16 -23.24
CA ALA A 352 -8.05 -2.00 -22.59
C ALA A 352 -8.16 -2.75 -21.24
N SER A 353 -7.08 -3.37 -20.76
CA SER A 353 -7.07 -4.13 -19.51
C SER A 353 -6.51 -3.29 -18.36
N ASP A 354 -7.01 -3.50 -17.14
CA ASP A 354 -6.41 -2.97 -15.91
C ASP A 354 -5.33 -3.89 -15.29
N LEU A 355 -4.98 -4.99 -15.98
CA LEU A 355 -3.88 -5.87 -15.59
C LEU A 355 -2.53 -5.22 -15.93
N CYS A 356 -1.88 -4.64 -14.93
CA CYS A 356 -0.55 -4.05 -15.03
C CYS A 356 0.52 -5.06 -14.60
N LEU A 357 1.47 -5.34 -15.48
CA LEU A 357 2.65 -6.16 -15.20
C LEU A 357 3.86 -5.25 -14.93
N ILE A 358 4.51 -5.46 -13.79
CA ILE A 358 5.75 -4.80 -13.38
C ILE A 358 6.84 -5.86 -13.25
N LEU A 359 7.89 -5.76 -14.08
CA LEU A 359 9.06 -6.63 -14.06
C LEU A 359 10.28 -5.81 -13.64
N VAL A 360 10.94 -6.17 -12.54
CA VAL A 360 12.07 -5.43 -11.97
C VAL A 360 13.37 -6.17 -12.23
N SER A 361 14.31 -5.58 -12.97
CA SER A 361 15.64 -6.16 -13.26
C SER A 361 16.77 -5.44 -12.54
N THR A 362 17.87 -6.16 -12.29
CA THR A 362 19.17 -5.56 -11.89
C THR A 362 19.96 -4.99 -13.06
N ASP A 363 19.55 -5.27 -14.30
CA ASP A 363 20.27 -4.86 -15.51
C ASP A 363 19.49 -3.78 -16.28
N ARG A 364 20.21 -2.75 -16.73
CA ARG A 364 19.68 -1.56 -17.40
C ARG A 364 19.40 -1.78 -18.89
N GLU A 365 19.99 -2.79 -19.50
CA GLU A 365 19.79 -3.15 -20.91
C GLU A 365 18.77 -4.30 -21.09
N ASP A 366 18.14 -4.78 -19.99
CA ASP A 366 17.26 -5.96 -19.97
C ASP A 366 15.87 -5.73 -20.63
N PHE A 367 15.62 -4.53 -21.17
CA PHE A 367 14.32 -4.10 -21.70
C PHE A 367 13.70 -5.12 -22.67
N PHE A 368 14.46 -5.54 -23.70
CA PHE A 368 13.96 -6.47 -24.73
C PHE A 368 13.66 -7.86 -24.14
N ASN A 369 14.52 -8.36 -23.24
CA ASN A 369 14.28 -9.64 -22.56
C ASN A 369 13.00 -9.60 -21.73
N LEU A 370 12.69 -8.45 -21.09
CA LEU A 370 11.48 -8.28 -20.27
C LEU A 370 10.21 -8.04 -21.11
N SER A 371 10.31 -7.38 -22.27
CA SER A 371 9.26 -7.39 -23.29
C SER A 371 8.94 -8.83 -23.73
N ASP A 372 9.96 -9.63 -24.04
CA ASP A 372 9.80 -11.05 -24.38
C ASP A 372 9.27 -11.89 -23.19
N CYS A 373 9.61 -11.55 -21.94
CA CYS A 373 8.98 -12.13 -20.74
C CYS A 373 7.47 -11.86 -20.73
N LYS A 374 7.04 -10.61 -20.92
CA LYS A 374 5.62 -10.24 -20.97
C LYS A 374 4.88 -10.98 -22.08
N GLN A 375 5.43 -11.02 -23.29
CA GLN A 375 4.80 -11.72 -24.42
C GLN A 375 4.63 -13.22 -24.12
N ARG A 376 5.71 -13.89 -23.68
CA ARG A 376 5.67 -15.31 -23.27
C ARG A 376 4.70 -15.57 -22.12
N PHE A 377 4.53 -14.62 -21.20
CA PHE A 377 3.57 -14.72 -20.10
C PHE A 377 2.13 -14.62 -20.59
N LEU A 378 1.80 -13.60 -21.40
CA LEU A 378 0.46 -13.40 -21.95
C LEU A 378 0.02 -14.59 -22.82
N ASP A 379 0.92 -15.11 -23.64
CA ASP A 379 0.74 -16.32 -24.44
C ASP A 379 0.36 -17.53 -23.59
N ARG A 380 1.04 -17.74 -22.46
CA ARG A 380 0.77 -18.83 -21.53
C ARG A 380 -0.57 -18.66 -20.81
N LEU A 381 -0.94 -17.42 -20.45
CA LEU A 381 -2.25 -17.13 -19.85
C LEU A 381 -3.39 -17.42 -20.83
N LYS A 382 -3.26 -16.98 -22.10
CA LYS A 382 -4.25 -17.21 -23.16
C LYS A 382 -4.38 -18.70 -23.49
N LYS A 383 -3.26 -19.41 -23.70
CA LYS A 383 -3.24 -20.87 -23.98
C LYS A 383 -3.84 -21.74 -22.86
N ARG A 384 -3.97 -21.20 -21.63
CA ARG A 384 -4.51 -21.91 -20.46
C ARG A 384 -5.86 -21.33 -19.99
N ASN A 385 -6.51 -20.47 -20.78
CA ASN A 385 -7.76 -19.76 -20.45
C ASN A 385 -7.74 -18.91 -19.15
N ALA A 386 -6.59 -18.78 -18.49
CA ALA A 386 -6.46 -18.00 -17.26
C ALA A 386 -6.60 -16.49 -17.49
N TYR A 387 -6.36 -16.01 -18.73
CA TYR A 387 -6.63 -14.61 -19.08
C TYR A 387 -8.12 -14.27 -18.98
N HIS A 388 -9.01 -15.15 -19.48
CA HIS A 388 -10.47 -14.95 -19.39
C HIS A 388 -10.94 -14.95 -17.94
N ALA A 389 -10.49 -15.91 -17.13
CA ALA A 389 -10.82 -15.97 -15.70
C ALA A 389 -10.29 -14.76 -14.91
N LEU A 390 -9.18 -14.14 -15.34
CA LEU A 390 -8.74 -12.85 -14.81
C LEU A 390 -9.66 -11.72 -15.23
N GLN A 391 -10.10 -11.67 -16.50
CA GLN A 391 -11.05 -10.66 -16.98
C GLN A 391 -12.39 -10.76 -16.22
N GLU A 392 -12.94 -11.96 -16.00
CA GLU A 392 -14.11 -12.19 -15.15
C GLU A 392 -13.90 -11.64 -13.73
N ALA A 393 -12.75 -11.91 -13.12
CA ALA A 393 -12.41 -11.40 -11.77
C ALA A 393 -12.22 -9.87 -11.72
N LEU A 394 -11.96 -9.19 -12.85
CA LEU A 394 -11.97 -7.73 -12.90
C LEU A 394 -13.39 -7.14 -12.89
N HIS A 395 -14.39 -7.85 -13.42
CA HIS A 395 -15.79 -7.41 -13.39
C HIS A 395 -16.41 -7.55 -11.99
N SER A 396 -15.87 -8.43 -11.14
CA SER A 396 -16.25 -8.55 -9.72
C SER A 396 -14.99 -8.64 -8.84
N PRO A 397 -14.28 -7.52 -8.62
CA PRO A 397 -13.00 -7.48 -7.91
C PRO A 397 -13.16 -7.53 -6.38
N THR A 398 -14.40 -7.57 -5.89
CA THR A 398 -14.85 -7.44 -4.50
C THR A 398 -15.82 -8.56 -4.12
N TYR A 399 -16.39 -8.48 -2.93
CA TYR A 399 -17.51 -9.30 -2.49
C TYR A 399 -18.38 -8.47 -1.52
N PRO A 400 -19.71 -8.64 -1.52
CA PRO A 400 -20.57 -7.95 -0.55
C PRO A 400 -20.42 -8.53 0.85
N VAL A 401 -20.59 -7.67 1.86
CA VAL A 401 -20.57 -8.04 3.29
C VAL A 401 -21.62 -9.11 3.64
N SER A 402 -22.71 -9.18 2.88
CA SER A 402 -23.77 -10.18 3.04
C SER A 402 -23.29 -11.63 2.85
N GLN A 403 -22.21 -11.88 2.09
CA GLN A 403 -21.62 -13.23 1.94
C GLN A 403 -21.12 -13.83 3.26
N VAL A 404 -20.85 -13.00 4.28
CA VAL A 404 -20.42 -13.45 5.61
C VAL A 404 -21.61 -13.88 6.49
N ALA A 405 -22.84 -13.49 6.14
CA ALA A 405 -24.07 -13.79 6.89
C ALA A 405 -24.02 -13.40 8.39
N ILE A 406 -23.49 -12.21 8.68
CA ILE A 406 -23.47 -11.63 10.03
C ILE A 406 -24.49 -10.48 10.09
N PRO A 407 -25.54 -10.57 10.92
CA PRO A 407 -26.51 -9.47 11.12
C PRO A 407 -25.83 -8.19 11.61
N GLU A 408 -26.39 -7.04 11.22
CA GLU A 408 -25.92 -5.69 11.57
C GLU A 408 -24.47 -5.34 11.17
N LEU A 409 -23.72 -6.22 10.50
CA LEU A 409 -22.37 -5.93 10.02
C LEU A 409 -22.44 -5.14 8.71
N TRP A 410 -21.96 -3.90 8.71
CA TRP A 410 -21.93 -3.05 7.52
C TRP A 410 -20.61 -3.19 6.76
N HIS A 411 -19.48 -3.26 7.45
CA HIS A 411 -18.17 -3.38 6.81
C HIS A 411 -17.12 -3.99 7.76
N PHE A 412 -16.08 -4.61 7.21
CA PHE A 412 -14.94 -5.10 7.99
C PHE A 412 -13.63 -5.04 7.20
N ILE A 413 -12.51 -4.99 7.89
CA ILE A 413 -11.18 -5.18 7.33
C ILE A 413 -10.45 -6.23 8.13
N TYR A 414 -9.96 -7.27 7.48
CA TYR A 414 -9.09 -8.28 8.09
C TYR A 414 -7.72 -8.25 7.42
N LYS A 415 -6.66 -8.14 8.23
CA LYS A 415 -5.26 -8.17 7.82
C LYS A 415 -4.59 -9.40 8.40
N SER A 416 -4.02 -10.25 7.55
CA SER A 416 -3.10 -11.30 7.97
C SER A 416 -1.70 -10.71 8.21
N LYS A 417 -1.15 -10.89 9.41
CA LYS A 417 0.19 -10.38 9.75
C LYS A 417 1.31 -11.25 9.17
N SER A 418 1.04 -12.51 8.87
CA SER A 418 2.04 -13.44 8.32
C SER A 418 2.29 -13.22 6.83
N SER A 419 1.24 -12.98 6.04
CA SER A 419 1.38 -12.68 4.61
C SER A 419 1.54 -11.18 4.31
N GLY A 420 1.12 -10.31 5.24
CA GLY A 420 1.05 -8.87 5.01
C GLY A 420 -0.07 -8.47 4.03
N LEU A 421 -0.99 -9.39 3.76
CA LEU A 421 -2.16 -9.14 2.93
C LEU A 421 -3.39 -8.79 3.79
N TYR A 422 -4.30 -8.01 3.22
CA TYR A 422 -5.61 -7.75 3.83
C TYR A 422 -6.76 -8.01 2.84
N THR A 423 -7.97 -8.12 3.38
CA THR A 423 -9.20 -8.27 2.62
C THR A 423 -10.29 -7.39 3.23
N SER A 424 -11.16 -6.89 2.37
CA SER A 424 -12.25 -5.95 2.66
C SER A 424 -13.39 -6.25 1.68
N PRO A 425 -14.67 -6.26 2.11
CA PRO A 425 -15.78 -6.31 1.17
C PRO A 425 -15.87 -4.99 0.37
N GLU A 426 -16.79 -4.93 -0.59
CA GLU A 426 -17.18 -3.65 -1.18
C GLU A 426 -17.92 -2.76 -0.18
N LEU A 427 -17.87 -1.46 -0.43
CA LEU A 427 -18.61 -0.46 0.32
C LEU A 427 -20.07 -0.47 -0.14
N THR A 428 -20.96 -0.73 0.80
CA THR A 428 -22.42 -0.69 0.60
C THR A 428 -23.03 0.38 1.50
N VAL A 429 -24.30 0.73 1.27
CA VAL A 429 -25.09 1.63 2.13
C VAL A 429 -24.83 1.34 3.63
N PRO A 430 -24.48 2.35 4.45
CA PRO A 430 -24.48 3.78 4.15
C PRO A 430 -23.31 4.31 3.30
N TYR A 431 -22.21 3.57 3.18
CA TYR A 431 -20.90 4.01 2.65
C TYR A 431 -20.78 4.08 1.13
N HIS A 432 -21.80 4.61 0.47
CA HIS A 432 -21.91 4.63 -1.00
C HIS A 432 -21.53 5.99 -1.65
N THR A 433 -21.29 7.03 -0.84
CA THR A 433 -20.79 8.34 -1.32
C THR A 433 -19.37 8.56 -0.81
N GLU A 434 -18.63 9.46 -1.46
CA GLU A 434 -17.24 9.78 -1.11
C GLU A 434 -17.12 10.29 0.33
N GLU A 435 -18.04 11.13 0.79
CA GLU A 435 -18.03 11.67 2.16
C GLU A 435 -18.26 10.58 3.22
N GLU A 436 -19.09 9.59 2.91
CA GLU A 436 -19.35 8.45 3.79
C GLU A 436 -18.17 7.44 3.79
N GLU A 437 -17.48 7.26 2.65
CA GLU A 437 -16.21 6.53 2.58
C GLU A 437 -15.10 7.23 3.39
N GLU A 438 -14.94 8.56 3.25
CA GLU A 438 -14.03 9.35 4.10
C GLU A 438 -14.33 9.12 5.59
N ARG A 439 -15.62 9.18 5.96
CA ARG A 439 -16.11 9.01 7.32
C ARG A 439 -15.75 7.62 7.87
N LEU A 440 -15.99 6.56 7.10
CA LEU A 440 -15.60 5.19 7.47
C LEU A 440 -14.09 5.05 7.65
N MET A 441 -13.29 5.66 6.77
CA MET A 441 -11.84 5.66 6.87
C MET A 441 -11.33 6.42 8.10
N GLU A 442 -11.96 7.54 8.48
CA GLU A 442 -11.67 8.22 9.75
C GLU A 442 -12.01 7.36 10.98
N LEU A 443 -13.11 6.60 10.96
CA LEU A 443 -13.45 5.66 12.02
C LEU A 443 -12.41 4.52 12.13
N TYR A 444 -11.94 3.96 11.02
CA TYR A 444 -10.91 2.93 11.03
C TYR A 444 -9.53 3.46 11.45
N ARG A 445 -9.13 4.65 11.00
CA ARG A 445 -7.95 5.37 11.51
C ARG A 445 -8.02 5.56 13.02
N TYR A 446 -9.17 6.00 13.54
CA TYR A 446 -9.36 6.10 14.98
C TYR A 446 -9.10 4.75 15.68
N LEU A 447 -9.71 3.65 15.22
CA LEU A 447 -9.49 2.32 15.82
C LEU A 447 -8.01 1.88 15.73
N HIS A 448 -7.38 2.06 14.57
CA HIS A 448 -5.97 1.73 14.32
C HIS A 448 -5.04 2.53 15.25
N SER A 449 -5.24 3.84 15.38
CA SER A 449 -4.46 4.69 16.30
C SER A 449 -4.57 4.26 17.77
N ARG A 450 -5.73 3.70 18.19
CA ARG A 450 -5.96 3.19 19.54
C ARG A 450 -5.38 1.79 19.76
N LEU A 451 -5.44 0.90 18.77
CA LEU A 451 -4.78 -0.41 18.84
C LEU A 451 -3.25 -0.26 18.88
N HIS A 452 -2.68 0.60 18.05
CA HIS A 452 -1.23 0.74 17.86
C HIS A 452 -0.61 1.95 18.60
N HIS A 453 -1.28 2.46 19.63
CA HIS A 453 -0.78 3.61 20.40
C HIS A 453 0.59 3.32 21.04
N PRO A 454 1.64 4.13 20.81
CA PRO A 454 3.02 3.73 21.08
C PRO A 454 3.33 3.41 22.54
N THR A 455 2.66 4.08 23.48
CA THR A 455 2.88 3.87 24.93
C THR A 455 1.83 2.98 25.60
N ARG A 456 0.69 2.72 24.94
CA ARG A 456 -0.48 2.00 25.51
C ARG A 456 -1.27 1.29 24.41
N PRO A 457 -0.67 0.34 23.67
CA PRO A 457 -1.35 -0.38 22.61
C PRO A 457 -2.48 -1.24 23.18
N LEU A 458 -3.63 -1.25 22.52
CA LEU A 458 -4.78 -2.06 22.91
C LEU A 458 -4.79 -3.39 22.14
N ARG A 459 -5.14 -4.48 22.83
CA ARG A 459 -5.40 -5.78 22.16
C ARG A 459 -6.77 -5.78 21.49
N SER A 460 -7.76 -5.14 22.10
CA SER A 460 -9.08 -4.93 21.51
C SER A 460 -9.72 -3.64 22.02
N ILE A 461 -10.65 -3.10 21.24
CA ILE A 461 -11.45 -1.92 21.56
C ILE A 461 -12.84 -2.09 20.97
N TYR A 462 -13.87 -1.82 21.78
CA TYR A 462 -15.26 -1.69 21.32
C TYR A 462 -15.73 -0.28 21.65
N ARG A 463 -16.30 0.42 20.67
CA ARG A 463 -16.77 1.80 20.80
C ARG A 463 -18.17 1.90 20.21
N CYS A 464 -19.12 2.33 21.02
CA CYS A 464 -20.42 2.79 20.54
C CYS A 464 -20.34 4.26 20.13
N THR A 465 -21.01 4.63 19.04
CA THR A 465 -21.35 6.00 18.67
C THR A 465 -22.85 6.06 18.37
N ASN A 466 -23.36 7.25 18.04
CA ASN A 466 -24.77 7.42 17.66
C ASN A 466 -25.06 6.87 16.25
N THR A 467 -24.02 6.60 15.45
CA THR A 467 -24.08 6.28 14.02
C THR A 467 -23.57 4.87 13.73
N GLU A 468 -22.54 4.41 14.43
CA GLU A 468 -21.92 3.08 14.27
C GLU A 468 -21.57 2.44 15.62
N ASN A 469 -21.58 1.11 15.66
CA ASN A 469 -20.84 0.36 16.67
C ASN A 469 -19.56 -0.20 16.04
N LEU A 470 -18.43 0.07 16.66
CA LEU A 470 -17.10 -0.27 16.15
C LEU A 470 -16.42 -1.30 17.05
N LEU A 471 -15.79 -2.30 16.45
CA LEU A 471 -14.96 -3.28 17.14
C LEU A 471 -13.62 -3.41 16.41
N ALA A 472 -12.51 -3.41 17.13
CA ALA A 472 -11.22 -3.76 16.57
C ALA A 472 -10.42 -4.68 17.50
N TRP A 473 -9.63 -5.58 16.94
CA TRP A 473 -8.87 -6.62 17.64
C TRP A 473 -7.53 -6.88 16.93
N SER A 474 -6.43 -6.79 17.67
CA SER A 474 -5.07 -7.12 17.23
C SER A 474 -4.58 -8.38 17.97
N THR A 475 -4.11 -9.38 17.23
CA THR A 475 -3.47 -10.60 17.76
C THR A 475 -2.03 -10.73 17.23
N SER A 476 -1.32 -11.81 17.52
CA SER A 476 -0.03 -12.10 16.87
C SER A 476 -0.19 -12.46 15.38
N GLY A 477 -1.30 -13.11 15.00
CA GLY A 477 -1.54 -13.59 13.63
C GLY A 477 -2.29 -12.62 12.72
N PHE A 478 -3.18 -11.79 13.27
CA PHE A 478 -4.05 -10.92 12.46
C PHE A 478 -4.36 -9.56 13.14
N GLU A 479 -4.88 -8.63 12.34
CA GLU A 479 -5.64 -7.46 12.81
C GLU A 479 -7.03 -7.50 12.18
N LEU A 480 -8.03 -7.11 12.94
CA LEU A 480 -9.41 -7.11 12.51
C LEU A 480 -10.10 -5.81 12.96
N TYR A 481 -10.84 -5.19 12.05
CA TYR A 481 -11.60 -3.97 12.26
C TYR A 481 -13.01 -4.22 11.72
N LEU A 482 -14.05 -3.92 12.49
CA LEU A 482 -15.44 -4.16 12.12
C LEU A 482 -16.28 -2.91 12.40
N CYS A 483 -17.19 -2.62 11.48
CA CYS A 483 -18.18 -1.57 11.58
C CYS A 483 -19.57 -2.19 11.50
N PHE A 484 -20.39 -1.91 12.51
CA PHE A 484 -21.76 -2.38 12.63
C PHE A 484 -22.73 -1.22 12.71
N SER A 485 -24.01 -1.52 12.43
CA SER A 485 -25.15 -0.66 12.73
C SER A 485 -25.17 -0.22 14.21
N PRO A 486 -25.75 0.95 14.53
CA PRO A 486 -25.87 1.45 15.90
C PRO A 486 -26.78 0.57 16.78
N LEU A 487 -27.57 -0.33 16.18
CA LEU A 487 -28.41 -1.31 16.88
C LEU A 487 -27.62 -2.57 17.31
N ALA A 488 -26.41 -2.78 16.79
CA ALA A 488 -25.61 -3.98 17.06
C ALA A 488 -25.08 -4.05 18.50
N THR A 489 -25.55 -5.03 19.27
CA THR A 489 -25.08 -5.22 20.65
C THR A 489 -23.61 -5.65 20.73
N LYS A 490 -22.94 -5.34 21.84
CA LYS A 490 -21.58 -5.82 22.13
C LYS A 490 -21.46 -7.35 22.07
N ALA A 491 -22.49 -8.07 22.51
CA ALA A 491 -22.52 -9.53 22.45
C ALA A 491 -22.56 -10.04 21.00
N LEU A 492 -23.39 -9.42 20.14
CA LEU A 492 -23.42 -9.69 18.71
C LEU A 492 -22.03 -9.42 18.08
N ALA A 493 -21.44 -8.26 18.35
CA ALA A 493 -20.13 -7.88 17.81
C ALA A 493 -18.99 -8.85 18.19
N VAL A 494 -18.97 -9.35 19.44
CA VAL A 494 -18.01 -10.38 19.86
C VAL A 494 -18.28 -11.72 19.17
N SER A 495 -19.55 -12.13 19.04
CA SER A 495 -19.90 -13.38 18.34
C SER A 495 -19.59 -13.33 16.84
N ALA A 496 -19.69 -12.14 16.23
CA ALA A 496 -19.38 -11.88 14.83
C ALA A 496 -17.91 -12.14 14.50
N VAL A 497 -16.97 -11.85 15.41
CA VAL A 497 -15.54 -12.16 15.20
C VAL A 497 -15.34 -13.65 14.92
N THR A 498 -15.93 -14.53 15.74
CA THR A 498 -15.80 -15.98 15.56
C THR A 498 -16.44 -16.46 14.26
N LYS A 499 -17.59 -15.90 13.86
CA LYS A 499 -18.24 -16.21 12.58
C LYS A 499 -17.38 -15.76 11.38
N LEU A 500 -16.89 -14.52 11.42
CA LEU A 500 -16.08 -13.93 10.38
C LEU A 500 -14.76 -14.68 10.21
N LEU A 501 -14.06 -15.04 11.30
CA LEU A 501 -12.83 -15.83 11.21
C LEU A 501 -13.05 -17.23 10.62
N LYS A 502 -14.21 -17.87 10.87
CA LYS A 502 -14.58 -19.14 10.22
C LYS A 502 -14.83 -18.95 8.71
N TRP A 503 -15.52 -17.87 8.32
CA TRP A 503 -15.75 -17.53 6.91
C TRP A 503 -14.42 -17.22 6.18
N ILE A 504 -13.57 -16.39 6.78
CA ILE A 504 -12.26 -16.02 6.21
C ILE A 504 -11.38 -17.26 6.01
N ARG A 505 -11.37 -18.23 6.95
CA ARG A 505 -10.64 -19.50 6.77
C ARG A 505 -11.18 -20.34 5.61
N LYS A 506 -12.50 -20.37 5.41
CA LYS A 506 -13.13 -21.08 4.28
C LYS A 506 -12.75 -20.44 2.94
N GLU A 507 -12.70 -19.11 2.89
CA GLU A 507 -12.36 -18.34 1.68
C GLU A 507 -10.87 -17.97 1.59
N GLU A 508 -10.01 -18.48 2.48
CA GLU A 508 -8.60 -18.05 2.61
C GLU A 508 -7.83 -18.27 1.30
N ASP A 509 -8.06 -19.41 0.69
CA ASP A 509 -7.55 -19.84 -0.62
C ASP A 509 -8.02 -18.93 -1.78
N ARG A 510 -9.17 -18.26 -1.65
CA ARG A 510 -9.70 -17.30 -2.62
C ARG A 510 -9.19 -15.88 -2.35
N LEU A 511 -9.08 -15.48 -1.08
CA LEU A 511 -8.82 -14.10 -0.66
C LEU A 511 -7.34 -13.75 -0.49
N PHE A 512 -6.44 -14.74 -0.38
CA PHE A 512 -5.01 -14.50 -0.13
C PHE A 512 -4.08 -15.27 -1.06
N ILE A 513 -2.85 -14.76 -1.18
CA ILE A 513 -1.74 -15.44 -1.85
C ILE A 513 -0.94 -16.19 -0.80
N LEU A 514 -1.31 -17.45 -0.54
CA LEU A 514 -0.70 -18.27 0.51
C LEU A 514 0.70 -18.76 0.13
N ASN A 515 0.91 -19.10 -1.15
CA ASN A 515 2.16 -19.63 -1.67
C ASN A 515 2.83 -18.61 -2.61
N SER A 516 3.86 -17.91 -2.12
CA SER A 516 4.72 -17.08 -2.97
C SER A 516 5.70 -17.96 -3.74
N LEU A 517 5.54 -18.12 -5.05
CA LEU A 517 6.53 -18.82 -5.87
C LEU A 517 7.82 -18.00 -5.99
N THR A 518 8.95 -18.68 -6.11
CA THR A 518 10.24 -18.09 -6.45
C THR A 518 10.72 -18.59 -7.81
N TYR A 519 11.57 -17.84 -8.50
CA TYR A 519 12.30 -18.36 -9.66
C TYR A 519 13.25 -19.51 -9.27
#